data_AF-A0A965NA20-F1
#
_entry.id   AF-A0A965NA20-F1
#
_cell.length_a   1.000
_cell.length_b   1.000
_cell.length_c   1.000
_cell.angle_alpha   90.00
_cell.angle_beta   90.00
_cell.angle_gamma   90.00
#
_symmetry.space_group_name_H-M   'P 1'
#
loop_
_entity.id
_entity.type
_entity.pdbx_description
1 polymer ?
#
loop_
_entity_poly.entity_id
_entity_poly.type
_entity_poly.pdbx_seq_one_letter_code
_entity_poly.pdbx_strand_id
1 'polypeptide(L)'
;MTAPPITWIQQALTADEAEVSRVMQICNACRYCEGYCGVFPAMTRRIDFDIKADIHYLANLCHNCGACLHSCQYAPPHEFAVNVPQAMAKVRVQTYTDFAWPTALGKLYRSNGLTLSLAVAFGLSLFLMLVLQAQGSLVHAPLQGNFYAIFPHHTLA
;
A
#
# COMPACT_ATOMS: atom_id res chain seq x y z
N MET A 1 0.49 -23.53 -11.46
CA MET A 1 0.69 -22.34 -10.61
C MET A 1 2.16 -22.29 -10.23
N THR A 2 2.99 -21.65 -11.04
CA THR A 2 4.43 -21.54 -10.76
C THR A 2 4.69 -20.12 -10.28
N ALA A 3 5.04 -19.97 -9.00
CA ALA A 3 5.60 -18.72 -8.53
C ALA A 3 6.84 -18.39 -9.39
N PRO A 4 7.06 -17.14 -9.80
CA PRO A 4 8.29 -16.78 -10.49
C PRO A 4 9.49 -17.18 -9.61
N PRO A 5 10.59 -17.66 -10.21
CA PRO A 5 11.76 -18.06 -9.45
C PRO A 5 12.28 -16.87 -8.60
N ILE A 6 12.75 -17.16 -7.39
CA ILE A 6 13.22 -16.16 -6.41
C ILE A 6 14.63 -15.63 -6.80
N THR A 7 14.82 -15.30 -8.07
CA THR A 7 16.08 -14.73 -8.59
C THR A 7 16.20 -13.25 -8.26
N TRP A 8 15.09 -12.60 -7.89
CA TRP A 8 15.06 -11.18 -7.57
C TRP A 8 15.84 -10.84 -6.29
N ILE A 9 15.95 -11.75 -5.31
CA ILE A 9 16.67 -11.49 -4.04
C ILE A 9 18.16 -11.19 -4.29
N GLN A 10 18.76 -11.80 -5.31
CA GLN A 10 20.19 -11.68 -5.62
C GLN A 10 20.52 -10.49 -6.53
N GLN A 11 19.52 -9.72 -6.96
CA GLN A 11 19.74 -8.53 -7.79
C GLN A 11 20.21 -7.35 -6.96
N ALA A 12 20.90 -6.40 -7.59
CA ALA A 12 21.31 -5.15 -6.96
C ALA A 12 20.10 -4.38 -6.39
N LEU A 13 20.32 -3.68 -5.28
CA LEU A 13 19.32 -2.83 -4.65
C LEU A 13 18.94 -1.67 -5.59
N THR A 14 17.64 -1.34 -5.64
CA THR A 14 17.17 -0.08 -6.22
C THR A 14 17.57 1.08 -5.30
N ALA A 15 17.42 2.33 -5.77
CA ALA A 15 17.71 3.50 -4.96
C ALA A 15 16.88 3.56 -3.67
N ASP A 16 15.60 3.18 -3.73
CA ASP A 16 14.72 3.19 -2.55
C ASP A 16 15.05 2.05 -1.58
N GLU A 17 15.43 0.88 -2.09
CA GLU A 17 15.90 -0.23 -1.25
C GLU A 17 17.25 0.10 -0.60
N ALA A 18 18.17 0.72 -1.35
CA ALA A 18 19.46 1.17 -0.82
C ALA A 18 19.28 2.22 0.29
N GLU A 19 18.29 3.11 0.17
CA GLU A 19 17.97 4.06 1.23
C GLU A 19 17.44 3.37 2.49
N VAL A 20 16.59 2.35 2.35
CA VAL A 20 16.18 1.55 3.52
C VAL A 20 17.38 0.83 4.13
N SER A 21 18.27 0.23 3.34
CA SER A 21 19.51 -0.39 3.83
C SER A 21 20.33 0.61 4.64
N ARG A 22 20.62 1.80 4.08
CA ARG A 22 21.37 2.87 4.76
C ARG A 22 20.72 3.30 6.08
N VAL A 23 19.41 3.54 6.05
CA VAL A 23 18.67 3.96 7.25
C VAL A 23 18.70 2.87 8.32
N MET A 24 18.50 1.59 7.96
CA MET A 24 18.56 0.48 8.90
C MET A 24 19.96 0.25 9.48
N GLN A 25 21.03 0.44 8.69
CA GLN A 25 22.41 0.42 9.20
C GLN A 25 22.62 1.51 10.27
N ILE A 26 22.19 2.75 10.02
CA ILE A 26 22.27 3.85 10.99
C ILE A 26 21.42 3.56 12.24
N CYS A 27 20.19 3.08 12.05
CA CYS A 27 19.29 2.74 13.15
C CYS A 27 19.86 1.61 14.03
N ASN A 28 20.46 0.58 13.42
CA ASN A 28 21.05 -0.53 14.15
C ASN A 28 22.29 -0.11 14.97
N ALA A 29 23.03 0.89 14.49
CA ALA A 29 24.13 1.49 15.25
C ALA A 29 23.64 2.42 16.39
N CYS A 30 22.62 3.24 16.13
CA CYS A 30 22.17 4.29 17.05
C CYS A 30 21.25 3.76 18.17
N ARG A 31 20.29 2.89 17.83
CA ARG A 31 19.31 2.23 18.72
C ARG A 31 18.47 3.12 19.65
N TYR A 32 18.62 4.44 19.60
CA TYR A 32 17.96 5.38 20.52
C TYR A 32 16.43 5.28 20.52
N CYS A 33 15.83 5.11 19.34
CA CYS A 33 14.38 5.07 19.18
C CYS A 33 13.80 3.64 19.16
N GLU A 34 14.57 2.62 19.56
CA GLU A 34 14.18 1.21 19.41
C GLU A 34 12.88 0.84 20.14
N GLY A 35 12.58 1.49 21.27
CA GLY A 35 11.35 1.29 22.04
C GLY A 35 10.09 1.93 21.46
N TYR A 36 10.20 2.79 20.44
CA TYR A 36 9.07 3.53 19.87
C TYR A 36 8.47 2.89 18.62
N CYS A 37 9.06 1.82 18.09
CA CYS A 37 8.62 1.22 16.82
C CYS A 37 8.70 -0.32 16.84
N GLY A 38 7.60 -0.97 16.45
CA GLY A 38 7.52 -2.43 16.35
C GLY A 38 8.41 -3.06 15.28
N VAL A 39 9.00 -2.27 14.37
CA VAL A 39 9.94 -2.76 13.35
C VAL A 39 11.31 -3.09 13.95
N PHE A 40 11.75 -2.34 14.96
CA PHE A 40 13.12 -2.44 15.46
C PHE A 40 13.48 -3.78 16.10
N PRO A 41 12.61 -4.46 16.86
CA PRO A 41 12.89 -5.82 17.33
C PRO A 41 13.21 -6.82 16.22
N ALA A 42 12.65 -6.63 15.02
CA ALA A 42 12.97 -7.43 13.86
C ALA A 42 14.26 -6.98 13.16
N MET A 43 14.48 -5.67 13.07
CA MET A 43 15.72 -5.08 12.52
C MET A 43 16.96 -5.54 13.30
N THR A 44 16.92 -5.52 14.64
CA THR A 44 18.09 -5.81 15.49
C THR A 44 18.52 -7.28 15.47
N ARG A 45 17.75 -8.16 14.83
CA ARG A 45 18.10 -9.57 14.61
C ARG A 45 18.88 -9.77 13.30
N ARG A 46 19.18 -8.69 12.57
CA ARG A 46 19.91 -8.69 11.31
C ARG A 46 21.25 -7.99 11.49
N ILE A 47 22.27 -8.51 10.80
CA ILE A 47 23.64 -8.00 10.86
C ILE A 47 23.88 -7.02 9.69
N ASP A 48 23.41 -7.39 8.50
CA ASP A 48 23.42 -6.56 7.30
C ASP A 48 21.99 -6.26 6.81
N PHE A 49 21.89 -5.34 5.86
CA PHE A 49 20.62 -4.94 5.24
C PHE A 49 20.73 -4.90 3.71
N ASP A 50 21.66 -5.68 3.14
CA ASP A 50 21.94 -5.66 1.70
C ASP A 50 21.09 -6.67 0.91
N ILE A 51 20.25 -7.43 1.61
CA ILE A 51 19.36 -8.45 1.05
C ILE A 51 17.95 -7.86 0.87
N LYS A 52 17.43 -7.87 -0.37
CA LYS A 52 16.08 -7.34 -0.68
C LYS A 52 14.97 -7.94 0.15
N ALA A 53 15.03 -9.25 0.43
CA ALA A 53 14.01 -9.92 1.22
C ALA A 53 13.86 -9.31 2.63
N ASP A 54 14.97 -8.95 3.27
CA ASP A 54 14.94 -8.32 4.58
C ASP A 54 14.40 -6.90 4.52
N ILE A 55 14.81 -6.13 3.50
CA ILE A 55 14.28 -4.79 3.24
C ILE A 55 12.77 -4.84 3.02
N HIS A 56 12.28 -5.74 2.17
CA HIS A 56 10.85 -5.89 1.86
C HIS A 56 10.05 -6.34 3.09
N TYR A 57 10.61 -7.24 3.88
CA TYR A 57 10.02 -7.69 5.13
C TYR A 57 9.89 -6.54 6.14
N LEU A 58 10.94 -5.77 6.37
CA LEU A 58 10.92 -4.63 7.30
C LEU A 58 9.98 -3.52 6.79
N ALA A 59 9.95 -3.25 5.49
CA ALA A 59 9.04 -2.27 4.89
C ALA A 59 7.56 -2.63 5.09
N ASN A 60 7.23 -3.91 4.98
CA ASN A 60 5.87 -4.41 5.19
C ASN A 60 5.51 -4.61 6.67
N LEU A 61 6.49 -4.63 7.58
CA LEU A 61 6.27 -4.58 9.02
C LEU A 61 6.01 -3.14 9.52
N CYS A 62 6.45 -2.13 8.77
CA CYS A 62 6.25 -0.73 9.11
C CYS A 62 4.81 -0.27 8.85
N HIS A 63 4.15 0.30 9.87
CA HIS A 63 2.80 0.87 9.76
C HIS A 63 2.76 2.40 9.59
N ASN A 64 3.92 3.04 9.32
CA ASN A 64 4.00 4.48 9.05
C ASN A 64 3.43 5.37 10.18
N CYS A 65 3.55 4.96 11.44
CA CYS A 65 3.02 5.71 12.59
C CYS A 65 3.84 6.95 12.98
N GLY A 66 5.11 7.05 12.54
CA GLY A 66 5.94 8.24 12.73
C GLY A 66 6.62 8.39 14.09
N ALA A 67 6.31 7.57 15.09
CA ALA A 67 6.89 7.71 16.44
C ALA A 67 8.43 7.65 16.46
N CYS A 68 9.03 6.77 15.65
CA CYS A 68 10.49 6.70 15.49
C CYS A 68 11.08 7.96 14.85
N LEU A 69 10.38 8.59 13.89
CA LEU A 69 10.82 9.82 13.22
C LEU A 69 10.87 10.98 14.22
N HIS A 70 9.80 11.17 15.00
CA HIS A 70 9.74 12.25 15.99
C HIS A 70 10.75 12.10 17.12
N SER A 71 11.19 10.87 17.41
CA SER A 71 12.17 10.59 18.46
C SER A 71 13.60 10.44 17.92
N CYS A 72 13.82 10.58 16.61
CA CYS A 72 15.12 10.31 15.99
C CYS A 72 16.07 11.49 16.15
N GLN A 73 17.26 11.24 16.69
CA GLN A 73 18.34 12.23 16.79
C GLN A 73 18.87 12.69 15.41
N TYR A 74 18.68 11.85 14.39
CA TYR A 74 19.19 12.05 13.03
C TYR A 74 18.08 12.36 12.02
N ALA A 75 16.86 12.70 12.48
CA ALA A 75 15.81 13.18 11.59
C ALA A 75 16.21 14.50 10.91
N PRO A 76 15.62 14.84 9.75
CA PRO A 76 15.79 16.15 9.15
C PRO A 76 15.55 17.29 10.17
N PRO A 77 16.38 18.35 10.19
CA PRO A 77 17.36 18.73 9.18
C PRO A 77 18.79 18.17 9.38
N HIS A 78 18.99 17.17 10.24
CA HIS A 78 20.31 16.54 10.41
C HIS A 78 20.86 16.02 9.07
N GLU A 79 22.18 16.02 8.87
CA GLU A 79 22.84 15.65 7.60
C GLU A 79 22.51 14.23 7.11
N PHE A 80 22.30 13.29 8.04
CA PHE A 80 21.88 11.92 7.72
C PHE A 80 20.42 11.82 7.25
N ALA A 81 19.61 12.84 7.53
CA ALA A 81 18.22 12.99 7.11
C ALA A 81 17.37 11.71 7.28
N VAL A 82 17.51 11.03 8.41
CA VAL A 82 16.88 9.72 8.65
C VAL A 82 15.36 9.84 8.69
N ASN A 83 14.68 9.18 7.75
CA ASN A 83 13.22 9.14 7.71
C ASN A 83 12.72 7.70 7.45
N VAL A 84 12.64 6.92 8.53
CA VAL A 84 12.18 5.51 8.49
C VAL A 84 10.79 5.38 7.86
N PRO A 85 9.75 6.16 8.26
CA PRO A 85 8.41 6.02 7.68
C PRO A 85 8.41 6.22 6.15
N GLN A 86 9.08 7.27 5.67
CA GLN A 86 9.14 7.59 4.25
C GLN A 86 9.89 6.52 3.44
N ALA A 87 11.07 6.12 3.90
CA ALA A 87 11.89 5.11 3.21
C ALA A 87 11.12 3.77 3.10
N MET A 88 10.52 3.32 4.20
CA MET A 88 9.71 2.09 4.22
C MET A 88 8.46 2.19 3.33
N ALA A 89 7.77 3.34 3.32
CA ALA A 89 6.59 3.53 2.50
C ALA A 89 6.88 3.42 0.99
N LYS A 90 8.02 3.97 0.53
CA LYS A 90 8.44 3.88 -0.87
C LYS A 90 8.65 2.43 -1.31
N VAL A 91 9.43 1.65 -0.56
CA VAL A 91 9.65 0.24 -0.87
C VAL A 91 8.35 -0.57 -0.77
N ARG A 92 7.53 -0.32 0.25
CA ARG A 92 6.26 -1.04 0.42
C ARG A 92 5.35 -0.92 -0.81
N VAL A 93 5.22 0.28 -1.38
CA VAL A 93 4.44 0.51 -2.60
C VAL A 93 5.02 -0.26 -3.81
N GLN A 94 6.34 -0.34 -3.93
CA GLN A 94 6.99 -1.15 -4.98
C GLN A 94 6.62 -2.62 -4.81
N THR A 95 6.72 -3.16 -3.59
CA THR A 95 6.40 -4.57 -3.33
C THR A 95 4.94 -4.92 -3.65
N TYR A 96 3.97 -4.02 -3.42
CA TYR A 96 2.58 -4.24 -3.82
C TYR A 96 2.42 -4.37 -5.32
N THR A 97 3.20 -3.63 -6.09
CA THR A 97 3.17 -3.67 -7.55
C THR A 97 3.83 -4.93 -8.09
N ASP A 98 4.99 -5.28 -7.53
CA ASP A 98 5.84 -6.36 -8.03
C ASP A 98 5.31 -7.74 -7.67
N PHE A 99 4.65 -7.87 -6.50
CA PHE A 99 4.05 -9.12 -6.04
C PHE A 99 2.53 -9.20 -6.27
N ALA A 100 1.92 -8.22 -6.95
CA ALA A 100 0.51 -8.30 -7.33
C ALA A 100 0.27 -9.45 -8.32
N TRP A 101 -0.78 -10.23 -8.05
CA TRP A 101 -1.27 -11.25 -8.96
C TRP A 101 -2.72 -10.97 -9.38
N PRO A 102 -3.06 -11.02 -10.68
CA PRO A 102 -2.15 -11.16 -11.84
C PRO A 102 -1.22 -9.95 -12.04
N THR A 103 -0.05 -10.16 -12.66
CA THR A 103 0.97 -9.11 -12.86
C THR A 103 0.48 -7.90 -13.66
N ALA A 104 -0.50 -8.11 -14.55
CA ALA A 104 -1.16 -7.04 -15.29
C ALA A 104 -1.88 -6.04 -14.35
N LEU A 105 -2.47 -6.54 -13.25
CA LEU A 105 -3.13 -5.68 -12.26
C LEU A 105 -2.11 -4.85 -11.46
N GLY A 106 -0.92 -5.39 -11.18
CA GLY A 106 0.18 -4.63 -10.60
C GLY A 106 0.56 -3.42 -11.45
N LYS A 107 0.70 -3.61 -12.77
CA LYS A 107 0.99 -2.50 -13.70
C LYS A 107 -0.11 -1.43 -13.69
N LEU A 108 -1.38 -1.84 -13.66
CA LEU A 108 -2.51 -0.92 -13.58
C LEU A 108 -2.55 -0.14 -12.26
N TYR A 109 -2.11 -0.76 -11.16
CA TYR A 109 -2.00 -0.12 -9.85
C TYR A 109 -0.92 0.98 -9.82
N ARG A 110 0.16 0.83 -10.58
CA ARG A 110 1.21 1.87 -10.70
C ARG A 110 0.65 3.20 -11.23
N SER A 111 -0.36 3.15 -12.10
CA SER A 111 -1.10 4.32 -12.61
C SER A 111 -2.53 4.37 -12.07
N ASN A 112 -2.68 4.17 -10.75
CA ASN A 112 -3.99 4.01 -10.10
C ASN A 112 -4.99 5.13 -10.36
N GLY A 113 -4.57 6.40 -10.42
CA GLY A 113 -5.50 7.54 -10.53
C GLY A 113 -6.42 7.48 -11.75
N LEU A 114 -5.84 7.27 -12.94
CA LEU A 114 -6.61 7.18 -14.18
C LEU A 114 -7.40 5.86 -14.24
N THR A 115 -6.77 4.74 -13.92
CA THR A 115 -7.41 3.42 -13.95
C THR A 115 -8.64 3.37 -13.04
N LEU A 116 -8.51 3.86 -11.81
CA LEU A 116 -9.60 3.90 -10.84
C LEU A 116 -10.72 4.83 -11.31
N SER A 117 -10.38 6.02 -11.81
CA SER A 117 -11.37 6.98 -12.30
C SER A 117 -12.19 6.39 -13.45
N LEU A 118 -11.53 5.75 -14.42
CA LEU A 118 -12.20 5.09 -15.55
C LEU A 118 -13.05 3.90 -15.11
N ALA A 119 -12.54 3.07 -14.20
CA ALA A 119 -13.27 1.91 -13.69
C ALA A 119 -14.53 2.34 -12.90
N VAL A 120 -14.44 3.38 -12.07
CA VAL A 120 -15.57 3.94 -11.33
C VAL A 120 -16.58 4.58 -12.28
N ALA A 121 -16.13 5.40 -13.24
CA ALA A 121 -17.02 6.02 -14.21
C ALA A 121 -17.76 4.97 -15.06
N PHE A 122 -17.07 3.93 -15.50
CA PHE A 122 -17.66 2.81 -16.22
C PHE A 122 -18.66 2.03 -15.37
N GLY A 123 -18.28 1.67 -14.13
CA GLY A 123 -19.16 0.95 -13.21
C GLY A 123 -20.44 1.73 -12.89
N LEU A 124 -20.32 3.03 -12.62
CA LEU A 124 -21.47 3.91 -12.38
C LEU A 124 -22.34 4.03 -13.63
N SER A 125 -21.74 4.24 -14.80
CA SER A 125 -22.49 4.35 -16.07
C SER A 125 -23.23 3.06 -16.38
N LEU A 126 -22.58 1.91 -16.23
CA LEU A 126 -23.18 0.60 -16.43
C LEU A 126 -24.33 0.36 -15.45
N PHE A 127 -24.14 0.69 -14.17
CA PHE A 127 -25.20 0.59 -13.17
C PHE A 127 -26.42 1.44 -13.55
N LEU A 128 -26.22 2.70 -13.91
CA LEU A 128 -27.31 3.59 -14.33
C LEU A 128 -27.99 3.10 -15.62
N MET A 129 -27.23 2.56 -16.59
CA MET A 129 -27.80 1.95 -17.81
C MET A 129 -28.66 0.72 -17.49
N LEU A 130 -28.21 -0.14 -16.58
CA LEU A 130 -28.98 -1.31 -16.16
C LEU A 130 -30.27 -0.91 -15.42
N VAL A 131 -30.20 0.11 -14.55
CA VAL A 131 -31.40 0.68 -13.90
C VAL A 131 -32.37 1.23 -14.95
N LEU A 132 -31.87 1.98 -15.94
CA LEU A 132 -32.69 2.48 -17.05
C LEU A 132 -33.36 1.36 -17.84
N GLN A 133 -32.64 0.27 -18.13
CA GLN A 133 -33.22 -0.87 -18.85
C GLN A 133 -34.27 -1.63 -18.01
N ALA A 134 -34.07 -1.73 -16.70
CA ALA A 134 -34.98 -2.45 -15.80
C ALA A 134 -36.25 -1.66 -15.43
N GLN A 135 -36.12 -0.35 -15.21
CA GLN A 135 -37.20 0.50 -14.67
C GLN A 135 -37.74 1.52 -15.67
N GLY A 136 -37.05 1.75 -16.80
CA GLY A 136 -37.42 2.73 -17.82
C GLY A 136 -37.15 4.19 -17.46
N SER A 137 -36.71 4.49 -16.22
CA SER A 137 -36.41 5.83 -15.74
C SER A 137 -35.33 5.80 -14.65
N LEU A 138 -34.55 6.87 -14.55
CA LEU A 138 -33.65 7.12 -13.41
C LEU A 138 -34.30 7.97 -12.30
N VAL A 139 -35.46 8.54 -12.59
CA VAL A 139 -36.20 9.43 -11.70
C VAL A 139 -37.54 8.78 -11.37
N HIS A 140 -37.84 8.63 -10.09
CA HIS A 140 -39.11 8.09 -9.61
C HIS A 140 -40.03 9.20 -9.10
N ALA A 141 -41.34 8.97 -9.13
CA ALA A 141 -42.31 9.84 -8.48
C ALA A 141 -42.12 9.84 -6.93
N PRO A 142 -42.55 10.87 -6.20
CA PRO A 142 -42.40 10.92 -4.74
C PRO A 142 -43.09 9.72 -4.08
N LEU A 143 -42.33 8.91 -3.34
CA LEU A 143 -42.78 7.61 -2.81
C LEU A 143 -43.53 7.70 -1.47
N GLN A 144 -43.74 8.92 -0.94
CA GLN A 144 -44.46 9.19 0.32
C GLN A 144 -44.06 8.26 1.50
N GLY A 145 -42.78 7.88 1.59
CA GLY A 145 -42.28 7.00 2.66
C GLY A 145 -42.46 5.49 2.43
N ASN A 146 -42.97 5.06 1.27
CA ASN A 146 -43.08 3.64 0.94
C ASN A 146 -41.73 3.06 0.49
N PHE A 147 -40.94 2.59 1.46
CA PHE A 147 -39.64 1.94 1.24
C PHE A 147 -39.69 0.74 0.29
N TYR A 148 -40.77 -0.06 0.35
CA TYR A 148 -40.92 -1.30 -0.43
C TYR A 148 -41.14 -1.06 -1.92
N ALA A 149 -41.45 0.17 -2.33
CA ALA A 149 -41.49 0.55 -3.73
C ALA A 149 -40.09 0.59 -4.39
N ILE A 150 -39.02 0.72 -3.59
CA ILE A 150 -37.62 0.68 -4.08
C ILE A 150 -36.98 -0.68 -3.77
N PHE A 151 -37.23 -1.24 -2.58
CA PHE A 151 -36.68 -2.53 -2.15
C PHE A 151 -37.81 -3.54 -1.89
N PRO A 152 -38.24 -4.30 -2.91
CA PRO A 152 -39.25 -5.35 -2.73
C PRO A 152 -38.82 -6.39 -1.71
N HIS A 153 -39.78 -7.05 -1.06
CA HIS A 153 -39.52 -8.04 0.00
C HIS A 153 -38.58 -9.20 -0.39
N HIS A 154 -38.31 -9.42 -1.68
CA HIS A 154 -37.47 -10.49 -2.20
C HIS A 154 -36.04 -10.05 -2.57
N THR A 155 -35.68 -8.76 -2.46
CA THR A 155 -34.35 -8.27 -2.88
C THR A 155 -33.29 -8.21 -1.77
N LEU A 156 -33.70 -8.29 -0.50
CA LEU A 156 -32.80 -8.19 0.67
C LEU A 156 -32.83 -9.45 1.57
N ALA A 157 -33.43 -10.54 1.08
CA ALA A 157 -33.52 -11.83 1.77
C ALA A 157 -32.37 -12.76 1.35
#